data_AF-A0A2V9SEI4-F1
#
_entry.id   AF-A0A2V9SEI4-F1
#
_cell.length_a   1.000
_cell.length_b   1.000
_cell.length_c   1.000
_cell.angle_alpha   90.00
_cell.angle_beta   90.00
_cell.angle_gamma   90.00
#
_symmetry.space_group_name_H-M   'P 1'
#
loop_
_entity.id
_entity.type
_entity.pdbx_description
1 polymer ?
#
loop_
_entity_poly.entity_id
_entity_poly.type
_entity_poly.pdbx_seq_one_letter_code
_entity_poly.pdbx_strand_id
1 'polypeptide(L)'
;HKANIMKLSDGLFLRCSRNVAKEYPEITYGEHIVDNTCMQLVMNPYQYDMLLMENLYGDIISDLCAAFVGGLGFVPGANIGDHCAIFEAVHGSAPDIAGKNIANPTAVIRSAL
;
A
#
# COMPACT_ATOMS: atom_id res chain seq x y z
N HIS A 1 5.64 -0.47 10.32
CA HIS A 1 6.71 -1.43 10.72
C HIS A 1 6.28 -2.22 11.96
N LYS A 2 6.98 -3.27 12.35
CA LYS A 2 6.85 -4.02 13.63
C LYS A 2 8.21 -4.22 14.32
N ALA A 3 9.12 -3.26 14.17
CA ALA A 3 10.48 -3.28 14.76
C ALA A 3 10.57 -3.47 16.29
N ASN A 4 9.48 -3.26 17.04
CA ASN A 4 9.42 -3.62 18.46
C ASN A 4 9.52 -5.14 18.69
N ILE A 5 9.10 -5.94 17.71
CA ILE A 5 9.22 -7.40 17.68
C ILE A 5 10.32 -7.82 16.70
N MET A 6 10.20 -7.40 15.43
CA MET A 6 11.10 -7.77 14.34
C MET A 6 12.30 -6.81 14.27
N LYS A 7 13.18 -6.92 15.25
CA LYS A 7 14.26 -5.94 15.46
C LYS A 7 15.28 -5.87 14.33
N LEU A 8 15.48 -6.96 13.58
CA LEU A 8 16.51 -7.04 12.55
C LEU A 8 15.99 -6.65 11.17
N SER A 9 14.89 -7.24 10.70
CA SER A 9 14.28 -6.93 9.39
C SER A 9 13.74 -5.50 9.38
N ASP A 10 12.71 -5.24 10.16
CA ASP A 10 12.03 -3.96 10.19
C ASP A 10 12.93 -2.89 10.80
N GLY A 11 13.80 -3.28 11.73
CA GLY A 11 14.81 -2.37 12.26
C GLY A 11 15.82 -1.94 11.20
N LEU A 12 16.21 -2.81 10.26
CA LEU A 12 17.03 -2.42 9.12
C LEU A 12 16.25 -1.51 8.18
N PHE A 13 15.01 -1.88 7.85
CA PHE A 13 14.12 -1.08 7.02
C PHE A 13 14.00 0.37 7.54
N LEU A 14 13.71 0.54 8.84
CA LEU A 14 13.64 1.86 9.47
C LEU A 14 14.96 2.64 9.41
N ARG A 15 16.10 1.97 9.66
CA ARG A 15 17.41 2.65 9.56
C ARG A 15 17.67 3.16 8.15
N CYS A 16 17.38 2.35 7.13
CA CYS A 16 17.54 2.74 5.73
C CYS A 16 16.60 3.91 5.38
N SER A 17 15.31 3.79 5.68
CA SER A 17 14.32 4.84 5.41
C SER A 17 14.67 6.16 6.12
N ARG A 18 15.12 6.10 7.38
CA ARG A 18 15.54 7.30 8.13
C ARG A 18 16.80 7.94 7.57
N ASN A 19 17.70 7.16 6.99
CA ASN A 19 18.89 7.71 6.33
C ASN A 19 18.53 8.44 5.04
N VAL A 20 17.69 7.81 4.19
CA VAL A 20 17.21 8.44 2.95
C VAL A 20 16.35 9.68 3.26
N ALA A 21 15.50 9.65 4.29
CA ALA A 21 14.65 10.79 4.66
C ALA A 21 15.45 12.07 5.00
N LYS A 22 16.70 11.95 5.47
CA LYS A 22 17.57 13.12 5.73
C LYS A 22 17.95 13.87 4.45
N GLU A 23 17.90 13.20 3.31
CA GLU A 23 18.19 13.77 1.99
C GLU A 23 17.01 14.59 1.44
N TYR A 24 15.81 14.47 2.05
CA TYR A 24 14.56 15.14 1.64
C TYR A 24 13.92 15.89 2.83
N PRO A 25 14.56 16.94 3.38
CA PRO A 25 14.10 17.65 4.58
C PRO A 25 12.74 18.36 4.42
N GLU A 26 12.29 18.59 3.19
CA GLU A 26 10.99 19.14 2.86
C GLU A 26 9.83 18.15 3.07
N ILE A 27 10.11 16.85 3.14
CA ILE A 27 9.12 15.80 3.37
C ILE A 27 9.04 15.50 4.87
N THR A 28 7.85 15.62 5.45
CA THR A 28 7.64 15.25 6.86
C THR A 28 7.75 13.74 7.02
N TYR A 29 8.69 13.29 7.83
CA TYR A 29 8.94 11.87 8.10
C TYR A 29 8.36 11.44 9.45
N GLY A 30 7.62 10.33 9.45
CA GLY A 30 7.04 9.72 10.66
C GLY A 30 7.11 8.19 10.62
N GLU A 31 7.20 7.56 11.80
CA GLU A 31 7.30 6.11 11.96
C GLU A 31 6.13 5.60 12.82
N HIS A 32 5.36 4.62 12.31
CA HIS A 32 4.24 4.01 13.02
C HIS A 32 4.36 2.48 13.04
N ILE A 33 3.97 1.90 14.18
CA ILE A 33 3.83 0.44 14.31
C ILE A 33 2.57 0.00 13.56
N VAL A 34 2.66 -1.08 12.79
CA VAL A 34 1.67 -1.51 11.79
C VAL A 34 0.26 -1.75 12.36
N ASP A 35 0.15 -2.29 13.57
CA ASP A 35 -1.14 -2.49 14.25
C ASP A 35 -1.80 -1.16 14.63
N ASN A 36 -1.02 -0.21 15.15
CA ASN A 36 -1.51 1.14 15.39
C ASN A 36 -1.88 1.84 14.07
N THR A 37 -1.09 1.67 13.00
CA THR A 37 -1.42 2.21 11.67
C THR A 37 -2.78 1.71 11.17
N CYS A 38 -3.08 0.41 11.28
CA CYS A 38 -4.38 -0.13 10.89
C CYS A 38 -5.53 0.52 11.69
N MET A 39 -5.38 0.65 13.01
CA MET A 39 -6.38 1.31 13.85
C MET A 39 -6.58 2.78 13.44
N GLN A 40 -5.49 3.52 13.25
CA GLN A 40 -5.52 4.94 12.88
C GLN A 40 -6.12 5.17 11.50
N LEU A 41 -5.85 4.30 10.52
CA LEU A 41 -6.47 4.36 9.19
C LEU A 41 -7.99 4.22 9.26
N VAL A 42 -8.49 3.30 10.09
CA VAL A 42 -9.94 3.11 10.29
C VAL A 42 -10.56 4.30 11.02
N MET A 43 -9.87 4.88 12.00
CA MET A 43 -10.39 6.00 12.79
C MET A 43 -10.36 7.34 12.04
N ASN A 44 -9.26 7.63 11.36
CA ASN A 44 -9.08 8.86 10.60
C ASN A 44 -8.01 8.66 9.51
N PRO A 45 -8.40 8.26 8.28
CA PRO A 45 -7.44 8.03 7.20
C PRO A 45 -6.81 9.33 6.70
N TYR A 46 -7.45 10.49 6.90
CA TYR A 46 -6.99 11.80 6.40
C TYR A 46 -5.73 12.34 7.08
N GLN A 47 -5.24 11.67 8.13
CA GLN A 47 -3.96 12.01 8.74
C GLN A 47 -2.76 11.51 7.93
N TYR A 48 -2.99 10.63 6.95
CA TYR A 48 -1.96 10.03 6.12
C TYR A 48 -1.98 10.60 4.70
N ASP A 49 -0.78 10.83 4.18
CA ASP A 49 -0.57 11.23 2.78
C ASP A 49 0.12 10.08 2.03
N MET A 50 1.35 9.75 2.42
CA MET A 50 2.13 8.64 1.87
C MET A 50 2.51 7.62 2.94
N LEU A 51 2.33 6.33 2.62
CA LEU A 51 2.70 5.22 3.49
C LEU A 51 3.77 4.36 2.82
N LEU A 52 4.95 4.27 3.45
CA LEU A 52 6.05 3.42 3.04
C LEU A 52 6.15 2.21 3.98
N MET A 53 6.14 1.00 3.42
CA MET A 53 6.11 -0.23 4.21
C MET A 53 6.73 -1.43 3.47
N GLU A 54 7.05 -2.47 4.24
CA GLU A 54 7.52 -3.76 3.69
C GLU A 54 6.37 -4.53 3.03
N ASN A 55 6.73 -5.48 2.16
CA ASN A 55 5.83 -6.15 1.22
C ASN A 55 4.48 -6.60 1.84
N LEU A 56 4.52 -7.49 2.85
CA LEU A 56 3.29 -8.03 3.46
C LEU A 56 2.44 -6.96 4.18
N TYR A 57 3.07 -5.92 4.73
CA TYR A 57 2.32 -4.83 5.35
C TYR A 57 1.64 -3.98 4.29
N GLY A 58 2.31 -3.76 3.15
CA GLY A 58 1.78 -3.10 1.97
C GLY A 58 0.53 -3.78 1.45
N ASP A 59 0.61 -5.10 1.24
CA ASP A 59 -0.50 -5.94 0.80
C ASP A 59 -1.74 -5.74 1.69
N ILE A 60 -1.61 -6.03 2.99
CA ILE A 60 -2.73 -5.96 3.95
C ILE A 60 -3.30 -4.53 4.07
N ILE A 61 -2.44 -3.52 4.17
CA ILE A 61 -2.90 -2.14 4.38
C ILE A 61 -3.49 -1.56 3.10
N SER A 62 -2.98 -1.91 1.92
CA SER A 62 -3.54 -1.44 0.65
C SER A 62 -4.97 -1.96 0.45
N ASP A 63 -5.23 -3.21 0.79
CA ASP A 63 -6.58 -3.81 0.78
C ASP A 63 -7.50 -3.17 1.83
N LEU A 64 -6.99 -2.88 3.03
CA LEU A 64 -7.73 -2.11 4.04
C LEU A 64 -8.15 -0.74 3.49
N CYS A 65 -7.23 -0.04 2.82
CA CYS A 65 -7.50 1.26 2.22
C CYS A 65 -8.49 1.19 1.06
N ALA A 66 -8.48 0.09 0.28
CA ALA A 66 -9.44 -0.14 -0.79
C ALA A 66 -10.89 -0.11 -0.27
N ALA A 67 -11.13 -0.60 0.95
CA ALA A 67 -12.45 -0.57 1.56
C ALA A 67 -13.00 0.86 1.77
N PHE A 68 -12.13 1.86 1.96
CA PHE A 68 -12.55 3.26 2.12
C PHE A 68 -13.06 3.90 0.83
N VAL A 69 -12.65 3.37 -0.33
CA VAL A 69 -12.91 3.98 -1.65
C VAL A 69 -13.88 3.18 -2.52
N GLY A 70 -14.61 2.23 -1.93
CA GLY A 70 -15.61 1.42 -2.62
C GLY A 70 -15.16 0.01 -3.01
N GLY A 71 -14.00 -0.43 -2.51
CA GLY A 71 -13.47 -1.78 -2.66
C GLY A 71 -12.48 -1.97 -3.80
N LEU A 72 -11.97 -3.19 -3.92
CA LEU A 72 -10.84 -3.54 -4.79
C LEU A 72 -11.08 -3.30 -6.29
N GLY A 73 -12.34 -3.22 -6.73
CA GLY A 73 -12.70 -2.94 -8.13
C GLY A 73 -12.32 -1.54 -8.64
N PHE A 74 -11.87 -0.65 -7.74
CA PHE A 74 -11.50 0.74 -8.07
C PHE A 74 -10.00 1.03 -7.95
N VAL A 75 -9.23 0.16 -7.29
CA VAL A 75 -7.86 0.49 -6.87
C VAL A 75 -6.84 0.02 -7.93
N PRO A 76 -6.11 0.94 -8.57
CA PRO A 76 -5.04 0.59 -9.49
C PRO A 76 -3.75 0.27 -8.75
N GLY A 77 -2.85 -0.46 -9.40
CA GLY A 77 -1.54 -0.84 -8.90
C GLY A 77 -0.44 -0.63 -9.95
N ALA A 78 0.76 -0.32 -9.47
CA ALA A 78 1.94 -0.15 -10.30
C ALA A 78 3.17 -0.75 -9.62
N ASN A 79 3.84 -1.65 -10.32
CA ASN A 79 5.13 -2.20 -9.95
C ASN A 79 6.19 -1.50 -10.80
N ILE A 80 7.02 -0.66 -10.18
CA ILE A 80 7.99 0.19 -10.87
C ILE A 80 9.40 -0.31 -10.55
N GLY A 81 10.17 -0.63 -11.59
CA GLY A 81 11.60 -0.94 -11.50
C GLY A 81 12.44 -0.07 -12.45
N ASP A 82 13.76 -0.25 -12.41
CA ASP A 82 14.70 0.61 -13.15
C ASP A 82 14.60 0.48 -14.68
N HIS A 83 14.10 -0.65 -15.18
CA HIS A 83 14.08 -0.97 -16.62
C HIS A 83 12.68 -1.26 -17.17
N CYS A 84 11.72 -1.54 -16.31
CA CYS A 84 10.36 -1.84 -16.70
C CYS A 84 9.37 -1.42 -15.61
N ALA A 85 8.12 -1.24 -16.04
CA ALA A 85 6.99 -1.04 -15.16
C ALA A 85 5.87 -2.01 -15.56
N ILE A 86 5.18 -2.56 -14.57
CA ILE A 86 4.02 -3.43 -14.74
C ILE A 86 2.85 -2.78 -14.02
N PHE A 87 1.78 -2.50 -14.75
CA PHE A 87 0.56 -1.91 -14.21
C PHE A 87 -0.53 -2.98 -14.17
N GLU A 88 -1.17 -3.12 -13.02
CA GLU A 88 -2.18 -4.13 -12.76
C GLU A 88 -3.21 -3.63 -11.74
N ALA A 89 -4.41 -4.22 -11.74
CA ALA A 89 -5.35 -3.95 -10.66
C ALA A 89 -4.87 -4.60 -9.36
N VAL A 90 -5.21 -4.02 -8.21
CA VAL A 90 -4.91 -4.63 -6.91
C VAL A 90 -5.71 -5.92 -6.68
N HIS A 91 -6.91 -6.02 -7.24
CA HIS A 91 -7.75 -7.21 -7.07
C HIS A 91 -7.16 -8.46 -7.75
N GLY A 92 -7.44 -9.63 -7.16
CA GLY A 92 -7.12 -10.93 -7.76
C GLY A 92 -8.06 -11.34 -8.90
N SER A 93 -8.08 -12.65 -9.20
CA SER A 93 -8.82 -13.22 -10.34
C SER A 93 -10.34 -13.30 -10.17
N ALA A 94 -10.85 -13.11 -8.94
CA ALA A 94 -12.27 -13.22 -8.57
C ALA A 94 -13.01 -14.42 -9.23
N PRO A 95 -12.61 -15.68 -8.95
CA PRO A 95 -13.15 -16.86 -9.63
C PRO A 95 -14.66 -17.05 -9.48
N ASP A 96 -15.22 -16.55 -8.38
CA ASP A 96 -16.64 -16.58 -8.05
C ASP A 96 -17.50 -15.75 -9.02
N ILE A 97 -16.93 -14.77 -9.71
CA ILE A 97 -17.63 -13.93 -10.72
C ILE A 97 -17.06 -14.07 -12.13
N ALA A 98 -16.02 -14.88 -12.33
CA ALA A 98 -15.44 -15.15 -13.63
C ALA A 98 -16.49 -15.68 -14.62
N GLY A 99 -16.50 -15.13 -15.84
CA GLY A 99 -17.46 -15.51 -16.89
C GLY A 99 -18.89 -14.99 -16.70
N LYS A 100 -19.18 -14.26 -15.62
CA LYS A 100 -20.52 -13.72 -15.34
C LYS A 100 -20.78 -12.32 -15.92
N ASN A 101 -19.76 -11.69 -16.53
CA ASN A 101 -19.84 -10.33 -17.11
C ASN A 101 -20.33 -9.24 -16.13
N ILE A 102 -19.92 -9.34 -14.86
CA ILE A 102 -20.28 -8.39 -13.79
C ILE A 102 -19.06 -7.80 -13.05
N ALA A 103 -17.84 -8.16 -13.45
CA ALA A 103 -16.63 -7.59 -12.86
C ALA A 103 -16.53 -6.10 -13.19
N ASN A 104 -16.15 -5.28 -12.20
CA ASN A 104 -15.91 -3.85 -12.41
C ASN A 104 -14.52 -3.65 -13.05
N PRO A 105 -14.43 -3.16 -14.30
CA PRO A 105 -13.13 -3.01 -14.98
C PRO A 105 -12.36 -1.75 -14.56
N THR A 106 -12.90 -0.94 -13.64
CA THR A 106 -12.34 0.38 -13.31
C THR A 106 -10.90 0.29 -12.83
N ALA A 107 -10.55 -0.63 -11.92
CA ALA A 107 -9.18 -0.79 -11.43
C ALA A 107 -8.17 -1.01 -12.57
N VAL A 108 -8.50 -1.89 -13.53
CA VAL A 108 -7.63 -2.16 -14.69
C VAL A 108 -7.53 -0.95 -15.61
N ILE A 109 -8.65 -0.29 -15.93
CA ILE A 109 -8.65 0.93 -16.76
C ILE A 109 -7.80 2.02 -16.10
N ARG A 110 -7.94 2.21 -14.79
CA ARG A 110 -7.17 3.20 -14.03
C ARG A 110 -5.70 2.84 -13.90
N SER A 111 -5.33 1.58 -14.06
CA SER A 111 -3.93 1.15 -14.11
C SER A 111 -3.31 1.42 -15.49
N ALA A 112 -4.12 1.55 -16.54
CA ALA A 112 -3.65 1.80 -17.91
C ALA A 112 -3.56 3.29 -18.28
N LEU A 113 -4.18 4.17 -17.49
CA LEU A 113 -4.19 5.63 -17.68
C LEU A 113 -3.02 6.28 -16.93
#